data_AF-A0A0Q6L0T2-F1
#
_entry.id   AF-A0A0Q6L0T2-F1
#
_cell.length_a   1.000
_cell.length_b   1.000
_cell.length_c   1.000
_cell.angle_alpha   90.00
_cell.angle_beta   90.00
_cell.angle_gamma   90.00
#
_symmetry.space_group_name_H-M   'P 1'
#
loop_
_entity.id
_entity.type
_entity.pdbx_description
1 polymer ?
#
loop_
_entity_poly.entity_id
_entity_poly.type
_entity_poly.pdbx_seq_one_letter_code
_entity_poly.pdbx_strand_id
1 'polypeptide(L)'
;MFAMVHPGFSHQVRMTFWSLRSSGVTVKDAALAVGISEGSGWNWVYERGGVRPRSTPEPTGRFLSLEEREFIADGVRDGWTMTAIATCLSRAVSTISRELKRHTYSRGRYKPHQAERDARKAAKRPKKGKLELTPLLRDRVQALLELDYSPEQISATLRKEFPHSTGCMCRTKRSTKACTFRAKVA
;
A
#
# COMPACT_ATOMS: atom_id res chain seq x y z
N MET A 1 23.59 9.84 10.41
CA MET A 1 22.22 9.47 10.00
C MET A 1 21.88 10.22 8.71
N PHE A 2 22.13 9.62 7.55
CA PHE A 2 21.73 10.22 6.28
C PHE A 2 20.28 9.83 5.97
N ALA A 3 19.38 10.81 6.00
CA ALA A 3 18.05 10.66 5.44
C ALA A 3 18.18 10.51 3.92
N MET A 4 18.29 9.27 3.43
CA MET A 4 18.27 8.97 2.01
C MET A 4 16.87 9.26 1.44
N VAL A 5 16.75 10.43 0.84
CA VAL A 5 15.74 10.73 -0.18
C VAL A 5 15.89 9.66 -1.26
N HIS A 6 15.01 8.66 -1.24
CA HIS A 6 15.03 7.59 -2.24
C HIS A 6 14.67 8.18 -3.59
N PRO A 7 15.48 8.01 -4.65
CA PRO A 7 15.03 8.25 -6.01
C PRO A 7 13.78 7.38 -6.22
N GLY A 8 12.67 8.01 -6.61
CA GLY A 8 11.37 7.37 -6.67
C GLY A 8 11.34 6.27 -7.74
N PHE A 9 11.76 5.05 -7.40
CA PHE A 9 11.58 3.91 -8.29
C PHE A 9 10.11 3.78 -8.67
N SER A 10 9.84 3.67 -9.98
CA SER A 10 8.49 3.53 -10.53
C SER A 10 7.72 2.38 -9.87
N HIS A 11 6.40 2.54 -9.73
CA HIS A 11 5.53 1.49 -9.23
C HIS A 11 5.68 0.20 -10.04
N GLN A 12 5.87 0.32 -11.36
CA GLN A 12 6.04 -0.81 -12.26
C GLN A 12 7.32 -1.60 -11.97
N VAL A 13 8.43 -0.91 -11.74
CA VAL A 13 9.74 -1.47 -11.34
C VAL A 13 9.59 -2.26 -10.02
N ARG A 14 8.87 -1.69 -9.05
CA ARG A 14 8.60 -2.39 -7.79
C ARG A 14 7.72 -3.63 -8.00
N MET A 15 6.67 -3.54 -8.81
CA MET A 15 5.74 -4.65 -9.02
C MET A 15 6.34 -5.81 -9.81
N THR A 16 7.20 -5.52 -10.79
CA THR A 16 7.95 -6.52 -11.58
C THR A 16 8.93 -7.30 -10.70
N PHE A 17 9.72 -6.63 -9.85
CA PHE A 17 10.58 -7.27 -8.85
C PHE A 17 9.82 -8.27 -7.98
N TRP A 18 8.68 -7.85 -7.42
CA TRP A 18 7.87 -8.72 -6.57
C TRP A 18 7.19 -9.85 -7.33
N SER A 19 6.93 -9.67 -8.63
CA SER A 19 6.43 -10.74 -9.50
C SER A 19 7.48 -11.83 -9.69
N LEU A 20 8.72 -11.44 -10.02
CA LEU A 20 9.86 -12.36 -10.15
C LEU A 20 10.14 -13.10 -8.85
N ARG A 21 10.07 -12.40 -7.70
CA ARG A 21 10.26 -13.05 -6.41
C ARG A 21 9.15 -14.07 -6.10
N SER A 22 7.91 -13.77 -6.48
CA SER A 22 6.79 -14.71 -6.30
C SER A 22 6.87 -15.95 -7.21
N SER A 23 7.61 -15.88 -8.32
CA SER A 23 7.88 -17.05 -9.19
C SER A 23 9.11 -17.85 -8.77
N GLY A 24 9.75 -17.52 -7.64
CA GLY A 24 10.87 -18.29 -7.07
C GLY A 24 12.27 -17.76 -7.41
N VAL A 25 12.39 -16.71 -8.21
CA VAL A 25 13.67 -16.11 -8.61
C VAL A 25 14.39 -15.49 -7.42
N THR A 26 15.72 -15.59 -7.33
CA THR A 26 16.50 -15.04 -6.20
C THR A 26 16.40 -13.51 -6.13
N VAL A 27 16.70 -12.92 -4.97
CA VAL A 27 16.66 -11.44 -4.79
C VAL A 27 17.65 -10.75 -5.72
N LYS A 28 18.83 -11.35 -5.91
CA LYS A 28 19.89 -10.84 -6.77
C LYS A 28 19.46 -10.81 -8.24
N ASP A 29 18.92 -11.92 -8.74
CA ASP A 29 18.50 -12.03 -10.14
C ASP A 29 17.28 -11.13 -10.42
N ALA A 30 16.35 -11.03 -9.46
CA ALA A 30 15.20 -10.14 -9.56
C ALA A 30 15.61 -8.65 -9.53
N ALA A 31 16.62 -8.29 -8.73
CA ALA A 31 17.17 -6.93 -8.70
C ALA A 31 17.85 -6.57 -10.02
N LEU A 32 18.66 -7.50 -10.56
CA LEU A 32 19.35 -7.35 -11.84
C LEU A 32 18.36 -7.18 -13.00
N ALA A 33 17.31 -8.02 -13.06
CA ALA A 33 16.29 -7.97 -14.11
C ALA A 33 15.49 -6.66 -14.13
N VAL A 34 15.40 -5.97 -12.98
CA VAL A 34 14.65 -4.73 -12.80
C VAL A 34 15.57 -3.49 -12.87
N GLY A 35 16.89 -3.69 -12.98
CA GLY A 35 17.88 -2.61 -13.08
C GLY A 35 18.13 -1.88 -11.75
N ILE A 36 17.97 -2.56 -10.62
CA ILE A 36 18.25 -2.01 -9.28
C ILE A 36 19.45 -2.70 -8.63
N SER A 37 20.06 -2.04 -7.63
CA SER A 37 21.12 -2.67 -6.84
C SER A 37 20.57 -3.80 -5.96
N GLU A 38 21.38 -4.84 -5.76
CA GLU A 38 21.03 -5.98 -4.90
C GLU A 38 20.64 -5.53 -3.47
N GLY A 39 21.37 -4.56 -2.91
CA GLY A 39 21.04 -3.97 -1.61
C GLY A 39 19.67 -3.31 -1.55
N SER A 40 19.22 -2.70 -2.66
CA SER A 40 17.87 -2.13 -2.76
C SER A 40 16.79 -3.21 -2.81
N GLY A 41 17.08 -4.32 -3.51
CA GLY A 41 16.23 -5.51 -3.52
C GLY A 41 16.07 -6.12 -2.13
N TRP A 42 17.17 -6.29 -1.39
CA TRP A 42 17.15 -6.77 0.00
C TRP A 42 16.39 -5.83 0.93
N ASN A 43 16.59 -4.51 0.83
CA ASN A 43 15.81 -3.54 1.61
C ASN A 43 14.30 -3.70 1.37
N TRP A 44 13.86 -3.88 0.13
CA TRP A 44 12.44 -4.11 -0.16
C TRP A 44 11.91 -5.40 0.48
N VAL A 45 12.71 -6.47 0.45
CA VAL A 45 12.37 -7.75 1.09
C VAL A 45 12.26 -7.59 2.61
N TYR A 46 13.23 -6.94 3.26
CA TYR A 46 13.22 -6.72 4.70
C TYR A 46 12.07 -5.81 5.16
N GLU A 47 11.83 -4.70 4.45
CA GLU A 47 10.71 -3.79 4.74
C GLU A 47 9.35 -4.50 4.76
N ARG A 48 9.18 -5.52 3.92
CA ARG A 48 7.91 -6.25 3.75
C ARG A 48 7.91 -7.67 4.30
N GLY A 49 9.00 -8.11 4.92
CA GLY A 49 9.16 -9.50 5.39
C GLY A 49 8.98 -10.54 4.27
N GLY A 50 9.39 -10.21 3.03
CA GLY A 50 9.24 -11.09 1.87
C GLY A 50 7.83 -11.22 1.31
N VAL A 51 6.85 -10.45 1.80
CA VAL A 51 5.47 -10.49 1.30
C VAL A 51 5.29 -9.56 0.09
N ARG A 52 4.85 -10.14 -1.03
CA ARG A 52 4.51 -9.37 -2.23
C ARG A 52 3.43 -8.32 -1.91
N PRO A 53 3.68 -7.03 -2.20
CA PRO A 53 2.67 -5.99 -2.10
C PRO A 53 1.48 -6.31 -3.00
N ARG A 54 0.28 -6.04 -2.49
CA ARG A 54 -0.92 -5.99 -3.32
C ARG A 54 -0.75 -4.86 -4.33
N SER A 55 -0.97 -5.15 -5.61
CA SER A 55 -1.04 -4.12 -6.64
C SER A 55 -2.15 -3.14 -6.28
N THR A 56 -1.81 -1.86 -6.14
CA THR A 56 -2.82 -0.81 -6.14
C THR A 56 -3.21 -0.55 -7.59
N PRO A 57 -4.48 -0.73 -7.98
CA PRO A 57 -4.91 -0.35 -9.33
C PRO A 57 -4.70 1.15 -9.50
N GLU A 58 -4.43 1.56 -10.75
CA GLU A 58 -4.38 2.98 -11.09
C GLU A 58 -5.70 3.66 -10.72
N PRO A 59 -5.66 4.92 -10.26
CA PRO A 59 -6.87 5.65 -9.89
C PRO A 59 -7.84 5.67 -11.08
N THR A 60 -9.03 5.11 -10.90
CA THR A 60 -10.10 5.24 -11.88
C THR A 60 -10.50 6.71 -11.98
N GLY A 61 -11.04 7.12 -13.14
CA GLY A 61 -11.41 8.52 -13.45
C GLY A 61 -12.39 9.20 -12.47
N ARG A 62 -12.80 8.53 -11.38
CA ARG A 62 -13.44 9.14 -10.22
C ARG A 62 -12.50 10.06 -9.41
N PHE A 63 -11.20 9.75 -9.37
CA PHE A 63 -10.21 10.50 -8.59
C PHE A 63 -9.37 11.40 -9.49
N LEU A 64 -8.83 12.49 -8.92
CA LEU A 64 -7.89 13.36 -9.63
C LEU A 64 -6.53 12.65 -9.77
N SER A 65 -6.00 12.62 -11.00
CA SER A 65 -4.66 12.14 -11.30
C SER A 65 -3.59 13.13 -10.80
N LEU A 66 -2.32 12.71 -10.81
CA LEU A 66 -1.22 13.61 -10.47
C LEU A 66 -1.13 14.78 -11.46
N GLU A 67 -1.27 14.51 -12.76
CA GLU A 67 -1.24 15.53 -13.83
C GLU A 67 -2.36 16.56 -13.65
N GLU A 68 -3.58 16.11 -13.34
CA GLU A 68 -4.70 17.02 -13.06
C GLU A 68 -4.42 17.89 -11.81
N ARG A 69 -3.75 17.35 -10.80
CA ARG A 69 -3.35 18.11 -9.61
C ARG A 69 -2.25 19.13 -9.93
N GLU A 70 -1.28 18.78 -10.76
CA GLU A 70 -0.24 19.71 -11.21
C GLU A 70 -0.86 20.87 -12.02
N PHE A 71 -1.78 20.57 -12.93
CA PHE A 71 -2.54 21.59 -13.67
C PHE A 71 -3.31 22.53 -12.75
N ILE A 72 -3.98 22.02 -11.71
CA ILE A 72 -4.64 22.84 -10.70
C ILE A 72 -3.63 23.76 -9.98
N ALA A 73 -2.43 23.25 -9.67
CA ALA A 73 -1.39 24.01 -8.99
C ALA A 73 -0.84 25.17 -9.83
N ASP A 74 -0.67 24.95 -11.13
CA ASP A 74 -0.22 25.98 -12.07
C ASP A 74 -1.34 27.00 -12.33
N GLY A 75 -2.58 26.55 -12.57
CA GLY A 75 -3.72 27.46 -12.74
C GLY A 75 -3.97 28.36 -11.52
N VAL A 76 -3.79 27.85 -10.30
CA VAL A 76 -3.87 28.67 -9.08
C VAL A 76 -2.70 29.65 -8.96
N ARG A 77 -1.49 29.27 -9.39
CA ARG A 77 -0.32 30.16 -9.42
C ARG A 77 -0.51 31.31 -10.41
N ASP A 78 -1.14 31.02 -11.54
CA ASP A 78 -1.42 31.96 -12.62
C ASP A 78 -2.69 32.80 -12.36
N GLY A 79 -3.37 32.59 -11.22
CA GLY A 79 -4.54 33.39 -10.81
C GLY A 79 -5.84 33.01 -11.50
N TRP A 80 -5.93 31.81 -12.10
CA TRP A 80 -7.14 31.35 -12.77
C TRP A 80 -8.29 31.08 -11.78
N THR A 81 -9.51 31.30 -12.25
CA THR A 81 -10.70 30.95 -11.46
C THR A 81 -10.90 29.45 -11.41
N MET A 82 -11.49 28.96 -10.32
CA MET A 82 -11.78 27.52 -10.16
C MET A 82 -12.69 26.98 -11.26
N THR A 83 -13.56 27.82 -11.83
CA THR A 83 -14.43 27.47 -12.95
C THR A 83 -13.64 27.29 -14.24
N ALA A 84 -12.65 28.15 -14.52
CA ALA A 84 -11.79 28.00 -15.69
C ALA A 84 -10.99 26.69 -15.62
N ILE A 85 -10.39 26.40 -14.46
CA ILE A 85 -9.65 25.15 -14.23
C ILE A 85 -10.58 23.93 -14.36
N ALA A 86 -11.81 24.01 -13.85
CA ALA A 86 -12.83 22.96 -13.94
C ALA A 86 -13.19 22.63 -15.40
N THR A 87 -13.41 23.66 -16.21
CA THR A 87 -13.74 23.53 -17.63
C THR A 87 -12.60 22.88 -18.40
N CYS A 88 -11.35 23.33 -18.20
CA CYS A 88 -10.18 22.75 -18.88
C CYS A 88 -10.00 21.26 -18.56
N LEU A 89 -10.23 20.85 -17.31
CA LEU A 89 -10.09 19.46 -16.88
C LEU A 89 -11.35 18.61 -17.10
N SER A 90 -12.45 19.20 -17.61
CA SER A 90 -13.77 18.56 -17.69
C SER A 90 -14.23 17.95 -16.34
N ARG A 91 -13.95 18.66 -15.25
CA ARG A 91 -14.31 18.24 -13.87
C ARG A 91 -15.34 19.17 -13.25
N ALA A 92 -16.06 18.68 -12.25
CA ALA A 92 -16.93 19.52 -11.45
C ALA A 92 -16.11 20.53 -10.62
N VAL A 93 -16.57 21.79 -10.58
CA VAL A 93 -15.95 22.87 -9.77
C VAL A 93 -15.87 22.48 -8.29
N SER A 94 -16.86 21.73 -7.80
CA SER A 94 -16.90 21.23 -6.42
C SER A 94 -15.76 20.26 -6.10
N THR A 95 -15.25 19.51 -7.09
CA THR A 95 -14.09 18.63 -6.94
C THR A 95 -12.83 19.47 -6.68
N ILE A 96 -12.61 20.51 -7.49
CA ILE A 96 -11.46 21.42 -7.35
C ILE A 96 -11.55 22.19 -6.02
N SER A 97 -12.74 22.65 -5.64
CA SER A 97 -12.96 23.30 -4.33
C SER A 97 -12.57 22.42 -3.16
N ARG A 98 -13.05 21.18 -3.15
CA ARG A 98 -12.74 20.21 -2.08
C ARG A 98 -11.27 19.82 -2.08
N GLU A 99 -10.63 19.80 -3.25
CA GLU A 99 -9.21 19.52 -3.41
C GLU A 99 -8.36 20.64 -2.80
N LEU A 100 -8.58 21.88 -3.24
CA LEU A 100 -7.87 23.06 -2.74
C LEU A 100 -8.10 23.25 -1.24
N LYS A 101 -9.35 23.12 -0.76
CA LYS A 101 -9.66 23.25 0.67
C LYS A 101 -8.91 22.23 1.55
N ARG A 102 -8.68 21.02 1.06
CA ARG A 102 -8.01 19.95 1.83
C ARG A 102 -6.49 20.06 1.82
N HIS A 103 -5.91 20.60 0.77
CA HIS A 103 -4.47 20.54 0.53
C HIS A 103 -3.80 21.92 0.37
N THR A 104 -4.51 22.99 0.74
CA THR A 104 -3.93 24.33 0.94
C THR A 104 -3.51 24.46 2.41
N TYR A 105 -2.22 24.71 2.64
CA TYR A 105 -1.65 24.82 3.99
C TYR A 105 -1.48 26.28 4.41
N SER A 106 -0.96 26.50 5.62
CA SER A 106 -0.80 27.80 6.33
C SER A 106 -0.04 28.92 5.60
N ARG A 107 0.40 28.71 4.35
CA ARG A 107 0.97 29.75 3.47
C ARG A 107 0.18 29.95 2.17
N GLY A 108 -1.07 29.46 2.10
CA GLY A 108 -1.94 29.59 0.93
C GLY A 108 -1.50 28.79 -0.31
N ARG A 109 -0.42 28.01 -0.21
CA ARG A 109 0.12 27.26 -1.34
C ARG A 109 -0.45 25.85 -1.38
N TYR A 110 -1.10 25.52 -2.50
CA TYR A 110 -1.54 24.18 -2.83
C TYR A 110 -0.32 23.30 -3.19
N LYS A 111 -0.30 22.04 -2.71
CA LYS A 111 0.81 21.10 -2.90
C LYS A 111 0.34 19.81 -3.58
N PRO A 112 0.51 19.67 -4.92
CA PRO A 112 -0.08 18.55 -5.68
C PRO A 112 0.51 17.19 -5.28
N HIS A 113 1.83 17.07 -5.15
CA HIS A 113 2.46 15.81 -4.76
C HIS A 113 2.10 15.37 -3.34
N GLN A 114 1.89 16.31 -2.42
CA GLN A 114 1.47 15.99 -1.06
C GLN A 114 0.03 15.45 -1.06
N ALA A 115 -0.85 16.09 -1.82
CA ALA A 115 -2.22 15.65 -2.01
C ALA A 115 -2.29 14.23 -2.60
N GLU A 116 -1.47 13.95 -3.61
CA GLU A 116 -1.36 12.61 -4.21
C GLU A 116 -0.85 11.57 -3.20
N ARG A 117 0.18 11.90 -2.40
CA ARG A 117 0.67 11.02 -1.34
C ARG A 117 -0.41 10.69 -0.32
N ASP A 118 -1.19 11.67 0.10
CA ASP A 118 -2.24 11.48 1.10
C ASP A 118 -3.43 10.70 0.50
N ALA A 119 -3.78 10.94 -0.76
CA ALA A 119 -4.76 10.14 -1.49
C ALA A 119 -4.31 8.66 -1.59
N ARG A 120 -3.06 8.39 -1.97
CA ARG A 120 -2.49 7.03 -2.01
C ARG A 120 -2.50 6.37 -0.64
N LYS A 121 -2.20 7.11 0.44
CA LYS A 121 -2.28 6.58 1.81
C LYS A 121 -3.71 6.23 2.20
N ALA A 122 -4.68 7.11 1.92
CA ALA A 122 -6.08 6.87 2.22
C ALA A 122 -6.64 5.67 1.42
N ALA A 123 -6.23 5.52 0.16
CA ALA A 123 -6.64 4.42 -0.70
C ALA A 123 -6.19 3.04 -0.18
N LYS A 124 -5.08 2.96 0.59
CA LYS A 124 -4.61 1.69 1.17
C LYS A 124 -5.63 1.07 2.13
N ARG A 125 -6.49 1.88 2.78
CA ARG A 125 -7.51 1.49 3.77
C ARG A 125 -7.20 0.17 4.49
N PRO A 126 -6.08 0.09 5.24
CA PRO A 126 -5.69 -1.15 5.89
C PRO A 126 -6.77 -1.52 6.92
N LYS A 127 -7.31 -2.73 6.81
CA LYS A 127 -8.15 -3.29 7.88
C LYS A 127 -7.22 -3.77 8.98
N LYS A 128 -7.56 -3.49 10.24
CA LYS A 128 -6.85 -4.07 11.38
C LYS A 128 -6.80 -5.60 11.22
N GLY A 129 -5.60 -6.16 11.34
CA GLY A 129 -5.40 -7.60 11.16
C GLY A 129 -6.08 -8.40 12.28
N LYS A 130 -6.40 -9.69 12.05
CA LYS A 130 -7.01 -10.53 13.09
C LYS A 130 -6.16 -10.62 14.35
N LEU A 131 -4.84 -10.70 14.21
CA LEU A 131 -3.88 -10.71 15.32
C LEU A 131 -3.82 -9.36 16.05
N GLU A 132 -4.09 -8.27 15.34
CA GLU A 132 -4.17 -6.94 15.95
C GLU A 132 -5.40 -6.80 16.84
N LEU A 133 -6.52 -7.36 16.38
CA LEU A 133 -7.82 -7.31 17.06
C LEU A 133 -7.96 -8.32 18.20
N THR A 134 -7.18 -9.41 18.19
CA THR A 134 -7.30 -10.49 19.17
C THR A 134 -5.93 -10.81 19.78
N PRO A 135 -5.58 -10.19 20.92
CA PRO A 135 -4.29 -10.42 21.61
C PRO A 135 -4.04 -11.91 21.92
N LEU A 136 -5.05 -12.63 22.42
CA LEU A 136 -4.93 -14.07 22.73
C LEU A 136 -4.49 -14.92 21.52
N LEU A 137 -4.99 -14.59 20.33
CA LEU A 137 -4.63 -15.29 19.09
C LEU A 137 -3.18 -14.99 18.69
N ARG A 138 -2.72 -13.75 18.95
CA ARG A 138 -1.35 -13.33 18.68
C ARG A 138 -0.36 -14.04 19.59
N ASP A 139 -0.63 -14.07 20.89
CA ASP A 139 0.25 -14.70 21.87
C ASP A 139 0.37 -16.19 21.60
N ARG A 140 -0.73 -16.84 21.18
CA ARG A 140 -0.69 -18.26 20.81
C ARG A 140 0.11 -18.51 19.53
N VAL A 141 -0.06 -17.67 18.50
CA VAL A 141 0.75 -17.74 17.28
C VAL A 141 2.23 -17.57 17.63
N GLN A 142 2.57 -16.61 18.49
CA GLN A 142 3.93 -16.33 18.93
C GLN A 142 4.55 -17.56 19.63
N ALA A 143 3.85 -18.15 20.59
CA ALA A 143 4.31 -19.34 21.30
C ALA A 143 4.53 -20.55 20.36
N LEU A 144 3.71 -20.72 19.32
CA LEU A 144 3.89 -21.81 18.35
C LEU A 144 5.08 -21.56 17.41
N LEU A 145 5.40 -20.30 17.13
CA LEU A 145 6.57 -19.94 16.33
C LEU A 145 7.88 -20.15 17.08
N GLU A 146 7.89 -19.87 18.38
CA GLU A 146 9.03 -20.16 19.26
C GLU A 146 9.31 -21.67 19.37
N LEU A 147 8.33 -22.50 19.02
CA LEU A 147 8.46 -23.95 18.92
C LEU A 147 8.76 -24.43 17.49
N ASP A 148 9.13 -23.53 16.58
CA ASP A 148 9.45 -23.80 15.18
C ASP A 148 8.33 -24.48 14.37
N TYR A 149 7.06 -24.26 14.74
CA TYR A 149 5.94 -24.82 13.98
C TYR A 149 5.85 -24.19 12.59
N SER A 150 5.65 -25.03 11.57
CA SER A 150 5.39 -24.57 10.21
C SER A 150 4.08 -23.78 10.13
N PRO A 151 3.98 -22.80 9.22
CA PRO A 151 2.73 -22.11 8.90
C PRO A 151 1.45 -22.94 8.85
N GLU A 152 1.53 -24.07 8.18
CA GLU A 152 0.43 -25.00 7.99
C GLU A 152 0.03 -25.62 9.33
N GLN A 153 1.01 -26.01 10.15
CA GLN A 153 0.81 -26.61 11.47
C GLN A 153 0.18 -25.60 12.43
N ILE A 154 0.69 -24.36 12.49
CA ILE A 154 0.10 -23.29 13.30
C ILE A 154 -1.36 -23.07 12.91
N SER A 155 -1.66 -23.01 11.61
CA SER A 155 -3.03 -22.83 11.14
C SER A 155 -3.97 -23.99 11.52
N ALA A 156 -3.46 -25.21 11.61
CA ALA A 156 -4.20 -26.41 11.97
C ALA A 156 -4.44 -26.48 13.49
N THR A 157 -3.41 -26.17 14.28
CA THR A 157 -3.48 -26.10 15.75
C THR A 157 -4.48 -25.03 16.19
N LEU A 158 -4.43 -23.84 15.61
CA LEU A 158 -5.37 -22.76 15.94
C LEU A 158 -6.82 -23.09 15.60
N ARG A 159 -7.08 -23.87 14.55
CA ARG A 159 -8.43 -24.34 14.22
C ARG A 159 -8.99 -25.33 15.25
N LYS A 160 -8.12 -26.14 15.88
CA LYS A 160 -8.51 -27.08 16.93
C LYS A 160 -8.72 -26.37 18.27
N GLU A 161 -7.84 -25.43 18.62
CA GLU A 161 -7.87 -24.73 19.91
C GLU A 161 -8.97 -23.65 19.98
N PHE A 162 -9.35 -23.05 18.84
CA PHE A 162 -10.33 -21.97 18.77
C PHE A 162 -11.51 -22.28 17.82
N PRO A 163 -12.38 -23.26 18.14
CA PRO A 163 -13.48 -23.67 17.26
C PRO A 163 -14.62 -22.64 17.15
N HIS A 164 -14.84 -21.81 18.19
CA HIS A 164 -15.98 -20.88 18.28
C HIS A 164 -15.60 -19.39 18.25
N SER A 165 -14.36 -19.03 17.94
CA SER A 165 -14.01 -17.63 17.78
C SER A 165 -14.73 -17.08 16.54
N THR A 166 -15.78 -16.29 16.74
CA THR A 166 -16.63 -15.68 15.70
C THR A 166 -15.91 -14.61 14.85
N GLY A 167 -14.58 -14.66 14.78
CA GLY A 167 -13.74 -14.08 13.71
C GLY A 167 -13.24 -15.11 12.68
N CYS A 168 -13.63 -16.39 12.84
CA CYS A 168 -13.19 -17.52 12.02
C CYS A 168 -14.14 -17.83 10.84
N MET A 169 -15.39 -17.34 10.85
CA MET A 169 -16.30 -17.55 9.71
C MET A 169 -16.01 -16.57 8.56
N CYS A 170 -15.09 -16.95 7.67
CA CYS A 170 -15.16 -16.48 6.29
C CYS A 170 -16.30 -17.23 5.58
N ARG A 171 -17.56 -16.86 5.85
CA ARG A 171 -18.65 -17.17 4.92
C ARG A 171 -18.34 -16.45 3.63
N THR A 172 -17.91 -17.23 2.65
CA THR A 172 -17.69 -16.85 1.27
C THR A 172 -18.91 -16.14 0.71
N LYS A 173 -18.81 -14.82 0.54
CA LYS A 173 -19.46 -14.13 -0.57
C LYS A 173 -18.40 -13.32 -1.30
N ARG A 174 -17.94 -13.90 -2.41
CA ARG A 174 -17.16 -13.28 -3.51
C ARG A 174 -15.99 -12.40 -3.09
N SER A 175 -14.90 -13.04 -2.65
CA SER A 175 -13.54 -12.48 -2.78
C SER A 175 -12.55 -13.62 -2.65
N THR A 176 -12.35 -14.37 -3.73
CA THR A 176 -11.22 -15.29 -3.85
C THR A 176 -9.91 -14.49 -3.77
N LYS A 177 -8.93 -15.04 -3.02
CA LYS A 177 -7.50 -14.62 -2.91
C LYS A 177 -7.25 -13.48 -1.91
N ALA A 178 -6.43 -13.59 -0.86
CA ALA A 178 -5.43 -14.57 -0.47
C ALA A 178 -5.38 -14.65 1.07
N CYS A 179 -5.53 -15.87 1.60
CA CYS A 179 -5.19 -16.23 2.95
C CYS A 179 -3.71 -16.63 2.91
N THR A 180 -2.78 -15.69 3.05
CA THR A 180 -1.34 -16.00 3.12
C THR A 180 -0.82 -15.60 4.48
N PHE A 181 -0.65 -16.64 5.28
CA PHE A 181 0.05 -16.73 6.55
C PHE A 181 1.56 -16.60 6.30
N ARG A 182 2.27 -15.73 7.03
CA ARG A 182 3.58 -16.09 7.63
C ARG A 182 4.02 -15.07 8.67
N ALA A 183 4.54 -15.62 9.75
CA ALA A 183 4.99 -14.95 10.93
C ALA A 183 6.38 -14.34 10.79
N LYS A 184 6.59 -13.23 11.51
CA LYS A 184 7.92 -12.73 11.88
C LYS A 184 8.44 -13.59 13.01
N VAL A 185 9.55 -14.28 12.81
CA VAL A 185 10.44 -14.69 13.90
C VAL A 185 11.53 -13.61 13.95
N ALA A 186 11.72 -13.04 15.14
CA ALA A 186 12.77 -12.07 15.44
C ALA A 186 14.10 -12.78 15.66
#